data_AF-A0A9P7Q9Z6-F1
#
_entry.id   AF-A0A9P7Q9Z6-F1
#
_cell.length_a   1.000
_cell.length_b   1.000
_cell.length_c   1.000
_cell.angle_alpha   90.00
_cell.angle_beta   90.00
_cell.angle_gamma   90.00
#
_symmetry.space_group_name_H-M   'P 1'
#
loop_
_entity.id
_entity.type
_entity.pdbx_description
1 polymer ?
#
loop_
_entity_poly.entity_id
_entity_poly.type
_entity_poly.pdbx_seq_one_letter_code
_entity_poly.pdbx_strand_id
1 'polypeptide(L)' 'CKNSAQCAPAKHHFEECAARVAAQEEAGEKVKEDCVEEFFHLTHCASTCAASKLWSKLR' A
#
# COMPACT_ATOMS: atom_id res chain seq x y z
N CYS A 1 -11.67 0.51 -1.49
CA CYS A 1 -11.25 -0.55 -0.56
C CYS A 1 -10.02 -0.20 0.28
N LYS A 2 -9.03 0.56 -0.21
CA LYS A 2 -7.83 0.89 0.59
C LYS A 2 -8.07 1.55 1.96
N ASN A 3 -9.16 2.34 2.11
CA ASN A 3 -9.52 3.02 3.36
C ASN A 3 -10.52 2.21 4.21
N SER A 4 -10.73 0.92 3.92
CA SER A 4 -11.59 0.07 4.75
C SER A 4 -10.89 -0.27 6.07
N ALA A 5 -11.67 -0.58 7.11
CA ALA A 5 -11.11 -1.07 8.39
C ALA A 5 -10.27 -2.35 8.20
N GLN A 6 -10.67 -3.24 7.29
CA GLN A 6 -9.93 -4.48 7.00
C GLN A 6 -8.53 -4.21 6.43
N CYS A 7 -8.36 -3.22 5.57
CA CYS A 7 -7.07 -2.92 4.94
C CYS A 7 -6.25 -1.86 5.69
N ALA A 8 -6.74 -1.35 6.82
CA ALA A 8 -6.06 -0.31 7.60
C ALA A 8 -4.66 -0.73 8.08
N PRO A 9 -4.42 -1.97 8.57
CA PRO A 9 -3.07 -2.39 8.97
C PRO A 9 -2.08 -2.43 7.80
N ALA A 10 -2.47 -3.03 6.67
CA ALA A 10 -1.61 -3.10 5.49
C ALA A 10 -1.31 -1.70 4.92
N LYS A 11 -2.29 -0.78 4.99
CA LYS A 11 -2.09 0.62 4.61
C LYS A 11 -1.09 1.30 5.54
N HIS A 12 -1.23 1.11 6.85
CA HIS A 12 -0.32 1.69 7.83
C HIS A 12 1.14 1.24 7.60
N HIS A 13 1.37 -0.06 7.35
CA HIS A 13 2.72 -0.56 7.04
C HIS A 13 3.30 0.04 5.75
N PHE A 14 2.49 0.17 4.70
CA PHE A 14 2.94 0.81 3.47
C PHE A 14 3.29 2.29 3.68
N GLU A 15 2.47 3.03 4.42
CA GLU A 15 2.73 4.44 4.73
C GLU A 15 3.99 4.62 5.61
N GLU A 16 4.22 3.72 6.55
CA GLU A 16 5.43 3.70 7.37
C GLU A 16 6.70 3.41 6.54
N CYS A 17 6.64 2.39 5.67
CA CYS A 17 7.75 2.08 4.76
C CYS A 17 8.05 3.28 3.84
N ALA A 18 7.02 3.85 3.21
CA ALA A 18 7.19 4.97 2.30
C ALA A 18 7.80 6.20 3.00
N ALA A 19 7.39 6.48 4.24
CA ALA A 19 7.97 7.56 5.04
C ALA A 19 9.45 7.31 5.37
N ARG A 20 9.82 6.06 5.67
CA ARG A 20 11.22 5.69 5.94
C ARG A 20 12.11 5.80 4.70
N VAL A 21 11.65 5.29 3.56
CA VAL A 21 12.36 5.40 2.27
C VAL A 21 12.54 6.86 1.89
N ALA A 22 11.48 7.68 1.98
CA ALA A 22 11.56 9.11 1.70
C ALA A 22 12.57 9.83 2.61
N ALA A 23 12.60 9.50 3.90
CA ALA A 23 13.58 10.09 4.83
C ALA A 23 15.03 9.72 4.47
N GLN A 24 15.29 8.50 3.98
CA GLN A 24 16.61 8.10 3.50
C GLN A 24 17.00 8.85 2.21
N GLU A 25 16.06 9.05 1.29
CA GLU A 25 16.28 9.84 0.07
C GLU A 25 16.62 11.31 0.40
N GLU A 26 15.88 11.92 1.33
CA GLU A 26 16.11 13.29 1.80
C GLU A 26 17.45 13.44 2.54
N ALA A 27 17.88 12.42 3.27
CA ALA A 27 19.18 12.38 3.92
C ALA A 27 20.36 12.17 2.94
N GLY A 28 20.08 11.95 1.65
CA GLY A 28 21.10 11.66 0.63
C GLY A 28 21.77 10.29 0.83
N GLU A 29 21.12 9.38 1.55
CA GLU A 29 21.61 8.02 1.76
C GLU A 29 21.44 7.20 0.48
N LYS A 30 22.30 6.18 0.29
CA LYS A 30 22.09 5.21 -0.78
C LYS A 30 20.93 4.28 -0.37
N VAL A 31 19.74 4.65 -0.80
CA VAL A 31 18.52 3.88 -0.56
C VAL A 31 18.61 2.52 -1.24
N LYS A 32 18.50 1.45 -0.44
CA LYS A 32 18.46 0.05 -0.90
C LYS A 32 17.13 -0.63 -0.57
N GLU A 33 16.33 0.01 0.27
CA GLU A 33 15.01 -0.44 0.68
C GLU A 33 13.98 0.03 -0.36
N ASP A 34 13.01 -0.83 -0.66
CA ASP A 34 11.80 -0.49 -1.39
C ASP A 34 10.58 -0.96 -0.59
N CYS A 35 9.38 -0.52 -1.01
CA CYS A 35 8.13 -0.85 -0.33
C CYS A 35 7.25 -1.78 -1.18
N VAL A 36 7.84 -2.60 -2.04
CA VAL A 36 7.08 -3.47 -2.96
C VAL A 36 6.28 -4.51 -2.18
N GLU A 37 6.82 -5.05 -1.08
CA GLU A 37 6.15 -6.03 -0.23
C GLU A 37 4.91 -5.44 0.44
N GLU A 38 5.04 -4.30 1.13
CA GLU A 38 3.93 -3.62 1.80
C GLU A 38 2.88 -3.13 0.79
N PHE A 39 3.33 -2.66 -0.37
CA PHE A 39 2.44 -2.33 -1.48
C PHE A 39 1.66 -3.56 -1.93
N PHE A 40 2.30 -4.72 -2.08
CA PHE A 40 1.62 -5.96 -2.46
C PHE A 40 0.61 -6.41 -1.40
N HIS A 41 0.91 -6.29 -0.12
CA HIS A 41 -0.06 -6.57 0.94
C HIS A 41 -1.29 -5.64 0.90
N LEU A 42 -1.07 -4.33 0.75
CA LEU A 42 -2.16 -3.36 0.63
C LEU A 42 -3.00 -3.62 -0.63
N THR A 43 -2.34 -3.86 -1.76
CA THR A 43 -2.98 -4.05 -3.06
C THR A 43 -3.73 -5.38 -3.10
N HIS A 44 -3.18 -6.45 -2.53
CA HIS A 44 -3.87 -7.72 -2.34
C HIS A 44 -5.15 -7.53 -1.54
N CYS A 45 -5.09 -6.87 -0.38
CA CYS A 45 -6.29 -6.61 0.43
C CYS A 45 -7.33 -5.77 -0.33
N ALA A 46 -6.91 -4.67 -0.94
CA ALA A 46 -7.79 -3.77 -1.66
C ALA A 46 -8.44 -4.44 -2.89
N SER A 47 -7.68 -5.27 -3.60
CA SER A 47 -8.15 -5.99 -4.80
C SER A 47 -9.14 -7.08 -4.42
N THR A 48 -8.86 -7.87 -3.39
CA THR A 48 -9.80 -8.87 -2.86
C THR A 48 -11.12 -8.23 -2.43
N CYS A 49 -11.07 -7.07 -1.78
CA CYS A 49 -12.27 -6.31 -1.42
C CYS A 49 -13.03 -5.73 -2.63
N ALA A 50 -12.32 -5.32 -3.68
CA ALA A 50 -12.92 -4.65 -4.84
C ALA A 50 -13.42 -5.64 -5.91
N ALA A 51 -12.81 -6.82 -6.03
CA ALA A 51 -13.06 -7.79 -7.09
C ALA A 51 -14.54 -8.14 -7.25
N SER A 52 -15.26 -8.39 -6.15
CA SER A 52 -16.69 -8.73 -6.17
C SER A 52 -17.62 -7.55 -6.45
N LYS A 53 -17.12 -6.31 -6.36
CA LYS A 53 -17.92 -5.07 -6.48
C LYS A 53 -17.69 -4.35 -7.80
N LEU A 54 -16.50 -4.52 -8.40
CA LEU A 54 -16.03 -3.74 -9.54
C LEU A 54 -17.01 -3.81 -10.72
N TRP A 55 -17.42 -5.01 -11.11
CA TRP A 55 -18.31 -5.22 -12.26
C TRP A 55 -19.71 -4.62 -12.09
N SER A 56 -20.20 -4.47 -10.84
CA SER A 56 -21.48 -3.78 -10.59
C SER A 56 -21.45 -2.27 -10.91
N LYS A 57 -20.24 -1.71 -11.12
CA LYS A 57 -20.02 -0.28 -11.40
C LYS A 57 -19.59 0.00 -12.83
N LEU A 58 -19.30 -1.03 -13.62
CA LEU A 58 -18.92 -0.91 -15.02
C LEU A 58 -20.18 -1.16 -15.88
N ARG A 59 -20.34 -0.39 -16.96
CA ARG A 59 -21.41 -0.56 -17.96
C ARG A 59 -20.84 -1.10 -19.26
#